data_AF-A0A453RG69-F1
#
_entry.id   AF-A0A453RG69-F1
#
_cell.length_a   1.000
_cell.length_b   1.000
_cell.length_c   1.000
_cell.angle_alpha   90.00
_cell.angle_beta   90.00
_cell.angle_gamma   90.00
#
_symmetry.space_group_name_H-M   'P 1'
#
loop_
_entity.id
_entity.type
_entity.pdbx_description
1 polymer ?
#
loop_
_entity_poly.entity_id
_entity_poly.type
_entity_poly.pdbx_seq_one_letter_code
_entity_poly.pdbx_strand_id
1 'polypeptide(L)'
;KEAGGGIGGGAFGISCLDIKSFGASLVLFALIMALWQFHPYQPILAITRSSCPLIPPPSTAAAATTTTTAVSFSNSTADRAAPTAAASARKAPTLPSRPRDPNKRELRPYGSAAALFVQMGAYRGGPRTFAIVGLASKPAHVFSTPYFKCEWLPNLDPAGGPPPRPVRTKAYKMLPDWGYGRVYTTVVVNCTFPSNPNAGNRGGKLLVHAYYSTSSRRYERFVALEEAPGSYDGSRFQPPFPYEYLYCGSSLYGNISAPRMREWLAYHAHFFGPRSHFVLHDAGGVSPAVRAVLDPWVRAGRVTLQDIRAQAEYDGYYYNQFMVVNDCLHRHRHAANWTFFFDVDEYIYLPDGRSLEEVLGQLERYTQFTIEQNPMSSKLCVEDPTKGYS
;
A
#
# COMPACT_ATOMS: atom_id res chain seq x y z
N LYS A 1 59.93 -3.06 42.37
CA LYS A 1 60.36 -4.24 43.16
C LYS A 1 59.20 -5.22 43.16
N GLU A 2 59.51 -6.45 42.75
CA GLU A 2 58.66 -7.63 42.50
C GLU A 2 57.69 -7.94 43.66
N ALA A 3 56.60 -8.71 43.54
CA ALA A 3 56.28 -9.91 42.73
C ALA A 3 54.74 -9.96 42.51
N GLY A 4 54.12 -10.67 41.56
CA GLY A 4 54.43 -12.00 41.02
C GLY A 4 53.67 -13.08 41.80
N GLY A 5 52.46 -13.43 41.37
CA GLY A 5 51.67 -14.55 41.94
C GLY A 5 50.44 -14.88 41.09
N GLY A 6 50.53 -15.94 40.29
CA GLY A 6 49.40 -16.52 39.57
C GLY A 6 48.65 -17.59 40.38
N ILE A 7 47.55 -18.10 39.80
CA ILE A 7 46.70 -19.29 40.06
C ILE A 7 45.28 -18.82 39.67
N GLY A 8 44.42 -19.49 38.91
CA GLY A 8 44.34 -20.84 38.38
C GLY A 8 42.91 -20.98 37.83
N GLY A 9 42.72 -21.84 36.83
CA GLY A 9 41.42 -22.08 36.21
C GLY A 9 40.38 -22.58 37.23
N GLY A 10 39.18 -22.00 37.17
CA GLY A 10 38.00 -22.44 37.90
C GLY A 10 36.82 -22.47 36.95
N ALA A 11 36.40 -23.67 36.57
CA ALA A 11 35.19 -23.93 35.82
C ALA A 11 34.00 -23.30 36.56
N PHE A 12 33.22 -22.47 35.86
CA PHE A 12 31.89 -22.09 36.33
C PHE A 12 31.01 -23.33 36.28
N GLY A 13 30.94 -24.02 37.42
CA GLY A 13 29.98 -25.09 37.66
C GLY A 13 28.58 -24.53 37.49
N ILE A 14 27.92 -24.93 36.41
CA ILE A 14 26.48 -24.80 36.25
C ILE A 14 25.89 -25.74 37.31
N SER A 15 25.47 -25.19 38.45
CA SER A 15 24.60 -25.91 39.37
C SER A 15 23.41 -26.42 38.58
N CYS A 16 23.10 -27.70 38.72
CA CYS A 16 21.85 -28.32 38.26
C CYS A 16 20.67 -27.57 38.90
N LEU A 17 20.28 -26.46 38.27
CA LEU A 17 18.97 -25.84 38.44
C LEU A 17 17.97 -26.94 38.16
N ASP A 18 17.24 -27.30 39.21
CA ASP A 18 16.28 -28.37 39.26
C ASP A 18 15.34 -28.29 38.05
N ILE A 19 15.62 -29.13 37.04
CA ILE A 19 14.90 -29.20 35.76
C ILE A 19 13.40 -29.42 36.00
N LYS A 20 13.03 -30.01 37.13
CA LYS A 20 11.63 -30.18 37.53
C LYS A 20 10.98 -28.84 37.89
N SER A 21 11.71 -27.94 38.54
CA SER A 21 11.23 -26.61 38.91
C SER A 21 11.10 -25.69 37.69
N PHE A 22 12.03 -25.80 36.73
CA PHE A 22 11.93 -25.08 35.46
C PHE A 22 10.79 -25.63 34.58
N GLY A 23 10.65 -26.95 34.48
CA GLY A 23 9.54 -27.59 33.77
C GLY A 23 8.19 -27.25 34.38
N ALA A 24 8.07 -27.28 35.71
CA ALA A 24 6.85 -26.90 36.42
C ALA A 24 6.48 -25.42 36.18
N SER A 25 7.47 -24.53 36.19
CA SER A 25 7.26 -23.10 35.90
C SER A 25 6.78 -22.87 34.46
N LEU A 26 7.33 -23.60 33.49
CA LEU A 26 6.92 -23.50 32.09
C LEU A 26 5.49 -24.03 31.87
N VAL A 27 5.13 -25.13 32.52
CA VAL A 27 3.78 -25.70 32.46
C VAL A 27 2.75 -24.77 33.12
N LEU A 28 3.08 -24.19 34.28
CA LEU A 28 2.23 -23.21 34.95
C LEU A 28 2.01 -21.97 34.10
N PHE A 29 3.07 -21.46 33.45
CA PHE A 29 2.98 -20.30 32.57
C PHE A 29 2.11 -20.59 31.33
N ALA A 30 2.27 -21.78 30.74
CA ALA A 30 1.44 -22.21 29.61
C ALA A 30 -0.05 -22.35 30.00
N LEU A 31 -0.33 -22.88 31.19
CA LEU A 31 -1.69 -22.98 31.74
C LEU A 31 -2.32 -21.61 32.00
N ILE A 32 -1.57 -20.65 32.55
CA ILE A 32 -2.04 -19.28 32.76
C ILE A 32 -2.37 -18.62 31.42
N MET A 33 -1.51 -18.76 30.41
CA MET A 33 -1.76 -18.20 29.08
C MET A 33 -2.96 -18.85 28.37
N ALA A 34 -3.14 -20.17 28.54
CA ALA A 34 -4.30 -20.87 28.01
C ALA A 34 -5.60 -20.40 28.69
N LEU A 35 -5.61 -20.27 30.02
CA LEU A 35 -6.76 -19.74 30.77
C LEU A 35 -7.07 -18.28 30.41
N TRP A 36 -6.05 -17.49 30.07
CA TRP A 36 -6.21 -16.12 29.57
C TRP A 36 -6.88 -16.07 28.18
N GLN A 37 -6.67 -17.07 27.33
CA GLN A 37 -7.34 -17.18 26.03
C GLN A 37 -8.81 -17.62 26.12
N PHE A 38 -9.23 -18.23 27.23
CA PHE A 38 -10.61 -18.64 27.47
C PHE A 38 -11.46 -17.59 28.23
N HIS A 39 -10.91 -16.41 28.55
CA HIS A 39 -11.72 -15.31 29.05
C HIS A 39 -12.49 -14.66 27.89
N PRO A 40 -13.84 -14.71 27.88
CA PRO A 40 -14.62 -13.93 26.93
C PRO A 40 -14.40 -12.44 27.22
N TYR A 41 -13.80 -11.73 26.28
CA TYR A 41 -13.76 -10.27 26.29
C TYR A 41 -15.21 -9.73 26.25
N GLN A 42 -15.78 -9.46 27.42
CA GLN A 42 -16.97 -8.62 27.55
C GLN A 42 -16.51 -7.16 27.52
N PRO A 43 -16.94 -6.33 26.56
CA PRO A 43 -16.62 -4.92 26.57
C PRO A 43 -17.37 -4.23 27.71
N ILE A 44 -16.65 -3.84 28.76
CA ILE A 44 -17.14 -2.94 29.81
C ILE A 44 -17.12 -1.51 29.25
N LEU A 45 -18.19 -1.14 28.54
CA LEU A 45 -18.61 0.26 28.35
C LEU A 45 -20.14 0.30 28.26
N ALA A 46 -20.79 0.21 29.42
CA ALA A 46 -22.20 0.54 29.57
C ALA A 46 -22.33 1.52 30.75
N ILE A 47 -22.21 2.82 30.45
CA ILE A 47 -22.65 3.89 31.36
C ILE A 47 -23.52 4.86 30.56
N THR A 48 -24.80 4.82 30.93
CA THR A 48 -25.87 5.84 30.85
C THR A 48 -26.26 6.43 29.50
N ARG A 49 -27.37 5.94 28.94
CA ARG A 49 -28.34 6.80 28.24
C ARG A 49 -29.67 6.77 28.98
N SER A 50 -29.95 7.87 29.66
CA SER A 50 -31.23 8.28 30.19
C SER A 50 -32.21 8.60 29.04
N SER A 51 -33.25 7.76 28.96
CA SER A 51 -34.69 8.03 28.77
C SER A 51 -35.23 9.05 27.75
N CYS A 52 -36.29 8.55 27.07
CA CYS A 52 -37.50 9.21 26.49
C CYS A 52 -37.59 9.40 24.95
N PRO A 53 -38.80 9.30 24.34
CA PRO A 53 -39.37 8.00 23.92
C PRO A 53 -40.03 7.95 22.51
N LEU A 54 -40.28 6.71 22.06
CA LEU A 54 -41.41 6.19 21.25
C LEU A 54 -41.77 6.83 19.89
N ILE A 55 -41.70 6.02 18.82
CA ILE A 55 -42.72 5.86 17.74
C ILE A 55 -42.53 4.45 17.11
N PRO A 56 -43.60 3.74 16.69
CA PRO A 56 -43.63 2.27 16.53
C PRO A 56 -43.36 1.77 15.09
N PRO A 57 -43.13 0.44 14.90
CA PRO A 57 -42.75 -0.14 13.61
C PRO A 57 -43.96 -0.55 12.76
N PRO A 58 -43.84 -0.60 11.43
CA PRO A 58 -44.75 -1.37 10.61
C PRO A 58 -44.25 -2.79 10.37
N SER A 59 -45.12 -3.71 10.70
CA SER A 59 -45.19 -5.10 10.26
C SER A 59 -45.34 -5.21 8.74
N THR A 60 -44.65 -6.17 8.13
CA THR A 60 -45.23 -7.06 7.11
C THR A 60 -44.28 -8.22 6.82
N ALA A 61 -44.86 -9.42 6.83
CA ALA A 61 -44.25 -10.68 6.48
C ALA A 61 -44.06 -10.80 4.96
N ALA A 62 -42.97 -11.41 4.53
CA ALA A 62 -42.90 -12.12 3.27
C ALA A 62 -41.90 -13.27 3.41
N ALA A 63 -42.44 -14.49 3.49
CA ALA A 63 -41.69 -15.71 3.39
C ALA A 63 -41.15 -15.85 1.95
N ALA A 64 -39.85 -16.11 1.81
CA ALA A 64 -39.25 -16.50 0.54
C ALA A 64 -38.58 -17.86 0.70
N THR A 65 -39.15 -18.81 -0.03
CA THR A 65 -38.85 -20.24 -0.09
C THR A 65 -37.43 -20.51 -0.58
N THR A 66 -36.64 -21.21 0.22
CA THR A 66 -35.31 -21.72 -0.13
C THR A 66 -35.45 -22.92 -1.06
N THR A 67 -35.02 -22.78 -2.32
CA THR A 67 -34.93 -23.92 -3.26
C THR A 67 -33.52 -24.49 -3.19
N THR A 68 -33.36 -25.60 -2.48
CA THR A 68 -32.16 -26.44 -2.47
C THR A 68 -32.14 -27.34 -3.69
N THR A 69 -31.31 -27.02 -4.69
CA THR A 69 -30.95 -27.97 -5.75
C THR A 69 -29.80 -28.85 -5.28
N ALA A 70 -30.14 -30.10 -4.94
CA ALA A 70 -29.18 -31.17 -4.73
C ALA A 70 -28.58 -31.59 -6.08
N VAL A 71 -27.25 -31.62 -6.16
CA VAL A 71 -26.52 -32.14 -7.33
C VAL A 71 -26.15 -33.58 -7.02
N SER A 72 -26.68 -34.51 -7.82
CA SER A 72 -26.45 -35.95 -7.70
C SER A 72 -24.99 -36.32 -7.99
N PHE A 73 -24.40 -37.11 -7.09
CA PHE A 73 -23.13 -37.80 -7.29
C PHE A 73 -23.39 -39.14 -7.99
N SER A 74 -22.90 -39.28 -9.23
CA SER A 74 -22.81 -40.59 -9.88
C SER A 74 -21.42 -41.17 -9.68
N ASN A 75 -21.38 -42.25 -8.90
CA ASN A 75 -20.25 -43.19 -8.83
C ASN A 75 -20.12 -43.94 -10.16
N SER A 76 -18.91 -44.00 -10.70
CA SER A 76 -18.53 -45.01 -11.68
C SER A 76 -17.12 -45.50 -11.36
N THR A 77 -17.09 -46.74 -10.91
CA THR A 77 -15.93 -47.60 -10.70
C THR A 77 -15.35 -48.04 -12.04
N ALA A 78 -14.04 -47.90 -12.25
CA ALA A 78 -13.21 -48.86 -12.99
C ALA A 78 -11.71 -48.53 -12.86
N ASP A 79 -11.02 -49.51 -12.29
CA ASP A 79 -9.70 -50.03 -12.64
C ASP A 79 -8.38 -49.24 -12.46
N ARG A 80 -7.55 -49.86 -11.62
CA ARG A 80 -6.12 -49.65 -11.42
C ARG A 80 -5.33 -50.11 -12.66
N ALA A 81 -4.47 -49.23 -13.17
CA ALA A 81 -3.23 -49.62 -13.84
C ALA A 81 -2.14 -48.55 -13.57
N ALA A 82 -0.92 -49.02 -13.29
CA ALA A 82 0.25 -48.22 -12.91
C ALA A 82 0.84 -47.43 -14.10
N PRO A 83 1.49 -46.26 -13.89
CA PRO A 83 2.03 -45.47 -14.99
C PRO A 83 3.50 -45.77 -15.25
N THR A 84 3.81 -46.12 -16.50
CA THR A 84 5.15 -46.05 -17.10
C THR A 84 5.29 -44.78 -17.94
N ALA A 85 6.37 -44.05 -17.67
CA ALA A 85 7.13 -43.05 -18.44
C ALA A 85 6.51 -42.18 -19.57
N ALA A 86 7.00 -40.94 -19.59
CA ALA A 86 7.07 -39.94 -20.68
C ALA A 86 6.02 -38.81 -20.65
N ALA A 87 6.29 -37.79 -19.81
CA ALA A 87 5.60 -36.51 -19.84
C ALA A 87 6.04 -35.66 -21.04
N SER A 88 5.23 -35.63 -22.11
CA SER A 88 5.23 -34.52 -23.05
C SER A 88 4.25 -33.45 -22.55
N ALA A 89 4.78 -32.32 -22.11
CA ALA A 89 3.97 -31.20 -21.64
C ALA A 89 3.27 -30.53 -22.84
N ARG A 90 2.03 -30.95 -23.12
CA ARG A 90 1.13 -30.20 -24.00
C ARG A 90 0.79 -28.87 -23.32
N LYS A 91 1.17 -27.75 -23.97
CA LYS A 91 0.74 -26.40 -23.60
C LYS A 91 -0.77 -26.38 -23.40
N ALA A 92 -1.21 -26.04 -22.18
CA ALA A 92 -2.60 -25.73 -21.92
C ALA A 92 -3.04 -24.55 -22.82
N PRO A 93 -4.27 -24.56 -23.36
CA PRO A 93 -4.77 -23.45 -24.14
C PRO A 93 -4.81 -22.20 -23.24
N THR A 94 -4.09 -21.15 -23.63
CA THR A 94 -4.20 -19.83 -23.03
C THR A 94 -5.63 -19.33 -23.21
N LEU A 95 -6.42 -19.36 -22.13
CA LEU A 95 -7.67 -18.61 -22.07
C LEU A 95 -7.38 -17.15 -22.43
N PRO A 96 -8.23 -16.47 -23.22
CA PRO A 96 -8.08 -15.05 -23.47
C PRO A 96 -8.11 -14.31 -22.12
N SER A 97 -7.00 -13.63 -21.80
CA SER A 97 -6.88 -12.82 -20.60
C SER A 97 -7.97 -11.76 -20.63
N ARG A 98 -8.87 -11.76 -19.63
CA ARG A 98 -9.80 -10.64 -19.43
C ARG A 98 -9.01 -9.33 -19.43
N PRO A 99 -9.55 -8.24 -20.03
CA PRO A 99 -8.93 -6.92 -19.93
C PRO A 99 -8.66 -6.62 -18.46
N ARG A 100 -7.40 -6.36 -18.14
CA ARG A 100 -6.98 -6.05 -16.77
C ARG A 100 -7.54 -4.67 -16.44
N ASP A 101 -8.33 -4.58 -15.38
CA ASP A 101 -8.84 -3.28 -14.91
C ASP A 101 -7.65 -2.38 -14.55
N PRO A 102 -7.44 -1.25 -15.25
CA PRO A 102 -6.29 -0.38 -15.02
C PRO A 102 -6.31 0.30 -13.64
N ASN A 103 -7.47 0.32 -12.97
CA ASN A 103 -7.65 0.89 -11.65
C ASN A 103 -7.53 -0.15 -10.54
N LYS A 104 -7.44 -1.44 -10.85
CA LYS A 104 -7.21 -2.47 -9.84
C LYS A 104 -5.71 -2.65 -9.57
N ARG A 105 -5.32 -2.51 -8.31
CA ARG A 105 -3.93 -2.65 -7.87
C ARG A 105 -3.66 -4.07 -7.42
N GLU A 106 -2.72 -4.70 -8.11
CA GLU A 106 -2.24 -6.03 -7.76
C GLU A 106 -0.97 -5.91 -6.91
N LEU A 107 -0.88 -6.73 -5.88
CA LEU A 107 0.34 -6.91 -5.09
C LEU A 107 1.04 -8.19 -5.54
N ARG A 108 2.31 -8.08 -5.90
CA ARG A 108 3.12 -9.18 -6.44
C ARG A 108 4.23 -9.54 -5.46
N PRO A 109 4.10 -10.65 -4.71
CA PRO A 109 5.13 -11.09 -3.78
C PRO A 109 6.32 -11.72 -4.52
N TYR A 110 7.52 -11.40 -4.06
CA TYR A 110 8.79 -11.97 -4.51
C TYR A 110 9.59 -12.44 -3.31
N GLY A 111 10.17 -13.63 -3.42
CA GLY A 111 10.95 -14.26 -2.35
C GLY A 111 10.18 -15.31 -1.54
N SER A 112 10.84 -15.82 -0.50
CA SER A 112 10.32 -16.90 0.33
C SER A 112 9.55 -16.40 1.56
N ALA A 113 8.68 -17.25 2.11
CA ALA A 113 7.90 -17.01 3.34
C ALA A 113 7.14 -15.66 3.30
N ALA A 114 7.43 -14.72 4.20
CA ALA A 114 6.77 -13.41 4.32
C ALA A 114 7.16 -12.41 3.21
N ALA A 115 7.59 -12.90 2.04
CA ALA A 115 8.12 -12.16 0.89
C ALA A 115 9.31 -11.22 1.22
N LEU A 116 10.33 -11.27 0.37
CA LEU A 116 11.42 -10.30 0.44
C LEU A 116 10.96 -8.92 -0.04
N PHE A 117 10.05 -8.89 -1.01
CA PHE A 117 9.43 -7.68 -1.53
C PHE A 117 8.08 -8.00 -2.14
N VAL A 118 7.07 -7.19 -1.85
CA VAL A 118 5.71 -7.28 -2.39
C VAL A 118 5.48 -6.02 -3.21
N GLN A 119 5.60 -6.11 -4.53
CA GLN A 119 5.48 -4.95 -5.40
C GLN A 119 4.01 -4.56 -5.59
N MET A 120 3.69 -3.28 -5.36
CA MET A 120 2.41 -2.67 -5.74
C MET A 120 2.52 -1.89 -7.07
N GLY A 121 3.65 -1.22 -7.29
CA GLY A 121 3.83 -0.33 -8.45
C GLY A 121 5.29 -0.02 -8.73
N ALA A 122 5.58 0.39 -9.97
CA ALA A 122 6.88 0.88 -10.38
C ALA A 122 6.69 2.02 -11.38
N TYR A 123 7.46 3.09 -11.21
CA TYR A 123 7.22 4.36 -11.89
C TYR A 123 8.53 4.98 -12.34
N ARG A 124 8.52 5.54 -13.55
CA ARG A 124 9.58 6.44 -13.96
C ARG A 124 9.37 7.79 -13.30
N GLY A 125 10.34 8.19 -12.47
CA GLY A 125 10.32 9.44 -11.72
C GLY A 125 11.09 10.58 -12.39
N GLY A 126 11.60 10.38 -13.60
CA GLY A 126 12.39 11.34 -14.37
C GLY A 126 13.16 10.68 -15.52
N PRO A 127 14.01 11.43 -16.23
CA PRO A 127 14.77 10.91 -17.36
C PRO A 127 15.67 9.70 -17.02
N ARG A 128 16.18 9.63 -15.80
CA ARG A 128 17.11 8.57 -15.35
C ARG A 128 16.73 7.90 -14.03
N THR A 129 15.57 8.23 -13.48
CA THR A 129 15.16 7.83 -12.13
C THR A 129 13.89 6.99 -12.16
N PHE A 130 13.83 5.98 -11.29
CA PHE A 130 12.69 5.10 -11.13
C PHE A 130 12.41 4.89 -9.64
N ALA A 131 11.16 4.68 -9.29
CA ALA A 131 10.71 4.33 -7.96
C ALA A 131 9.86 3.06 -8.03
N ILE A 132 10.19 2.05 -7.23
CA ILE A 132 9.41 0.84 -7.07
C ILE A 132 8.82 0.88 -5.66
N VAL A 133 7.50 0.83 -5.56
CA VAL A 133 6.75 0.94 -4.31
C VAL A 133 6.15 -0.41 -3.97
N GLY A 134 6.29 -0.80 -2.71
CA GLY A 134 5.76 -2.06 -2.22
C GLY A 134 5.86 -2.20 -0.71
N LEU A 135 5.61 -3.42 -0.26
CA LEU A 135 5.77 -3.83 1.13
C LEU A 135 6.93 -4.82 1.24
N ALA A 136 7.49 -4.97 2.44
CA ALA A 136 8.40 -6.06 2.75
C ALA A 136 8.23 -6.49 4.21
N SER A 137 8.68 -7.71 4.53
CA SER A 137 8.70 -8.20 5.90
C SER A 137 9.52 -7.26 6.81
N LYS A 138 8.88 -6.68 7.83
CA LYS A 138 9.55 -5.84 8.82
C LYS A 138 10.64 -6.62 9.59
N PRO A 139 10.42 -7.86 10.06
CA PRO A 139 11.49 -8.67 10.66
C PRO A 139 12.70 -8.87 9.74
N ALA A 140 12.50 -9.10 8.44
CA ALA A 140 13.63 -9.21 7.51
C ALA A 140 14.46 -7.92 7.46
N HIS A 141 13.81 -6.75 7.54
CA HIS A 141 14.48 -5.46 7.59
C HIS A 141 15.24 -5.19 8.89
N VAL A 142 14.78 -5.75 10.01
CA VAL A 142 15.45 -5.65 11.32
C VAL A 142 16.66 -6.60 11.39
N PHE A 143 16.49 -7.86 11.01
CA PHE A 143 17.49 -8.90 11.30
C PHE A 143 18.39 -9.26 10.12
N SER A 144 17.90 -9.17 8.88
CA SER A 144 18.65 -9.59 7.69
C SER A 144 19.21 -8.42 6.88
N THR A 145 18.68 -7.21 7.05
CA THR A 145 19.13 -5.98 6.36
C THR A 145 19.18 -6.11 4.83
N PRO A 146 18.05 -6.43 4.16
CA PRO A 146 17.99 -6.59 2.73
C PRO A 146 18.34 -5.30 2.00
N TYR A 147 18.95 -5.43 0.83
CA TYR A 147 19.36 -4.32 -0.03
C TYR A 147 19.04 -4.61 -1.50
N PHE A 148 19.01 -3.56 -2.32
CA PHE A 148 18.51 -3.65 -3.68
C PHE A 148 19.52 -3.10 -4.69
N LYS A 149 19.55 -3.70 -5.88
CA LYS A 149 20.18 -3.14 -7.08
C LYS A 149 19.16 -3.10 -8.20
N CYS A 150 19.36 -2.17 -9.13
CA CYS A 150 18.51 -2.06 -10.31
C CYS A 150 19.34 -2.28 -11.57
N GLU A 151 18.71 -2.91 -12.55
CA GLU A 151 19.28 -3.20 -13.85
C GLU A 151 18.29 -2.77 -14.92
N TRP A 152 18.73 -1.96 -15.86
CA TRP A 152 17.98 -1.68 -17.07
C TRP A 152 18.45 -2.62 -18.18
N LEU A 153 17.52 -3.39 -18.73
CA LEU A 153 17.72 -4.29 -19.85
C LEU A 153 17.02 -3.70 -21.09
N PRO A 154 17.76 -3.08 -22.03
CA PRO A 154 17.15 -2.55 -23.25
C PRO A 154 16.58 -3.67 -24.12
N ASN A 155 15.54 -3.37 -24.90
CA ASN A 155 15.03 -4.31 -25.89
C ASN A 155 16.11 -4.66 -26.93
N LEU A 156 15.98 -5.81 -27.59
CA LEU A 156 16.86 -6.18 -28.71
C LEU A 156 16.65 -5.24 -29.90
N ASP A 157 17.68 -5.10 -30.73
CA ASP A 157 17.58 -4.29 -31.94
C ASP A 157 16.78 -5.07 -32.99
N PRO A 158 15.62 -4.54 -33.46
CA PRO A 158 14.86 -5.20 -34.52
C PRO A 158 15.69 -5.40 -35.80
N ALA A 159 16.69 -4.56 -36.05
CA ALA A 159 17.55 -4.62 -37.23
C ALA A 159 18.72 -5.61 -37.09
N GLY A 160 18.82 -6.36 -35.99
CA GLY A 160 19.81 -7.43 -35.84
C GLY A 160 21.21 -6.99 -35.36
N GLY A 161 21.30 -5.92 -34.56
CA GLY A 161 22.54 -5.46 -33.94
C GLY A 161 23.03 -6.31 -32.75
N PRO A 162 24.25 -6.06 -32.25
CA PRO A 162 24.76 -6.73 -31.05
C PRO A 162 23.83 -6.48 -29.85
N PRO A 163 23.68 -7.46 -28.93
CA PRO A 163 22.77 -7.33 -27.80
C PRO A 163 23.20 -6.12 -26.94
N PRO A 164 22.26 -5.21 -26.62
CA PRO A 164 22.59 -4.02 -25.87
C PRO A 164 23.02 -4.39 -24.45
N ARG A 165 24.06 -3.70 -23.95
CA ARG A 165 24.60 -3.96 -22.62
C ARG A 165 23.62 -3.48 -21.55
N PRO A 166 23.27 -4.34 -20.56
CA PRO A 166 22.49 -3.91 -19.41
C PRO A 166 23.24 -2.84 -18.60
N VAL A 167 22.52 -1.83 -18.13
CA VAL A 167 23.08 -0.80 -17.25
C VAL A 167 22.63 -1.09 -15.83
N ARG A 168 23.53 -0.99 -14.85
CA ARG A 168 23.22 -1.29 -13.44
C ARG A 168 23.48 -0.09 -12.55
N THR A 169 22.69 0.02 -11.49
CA THR A 169 22.88 1.03 -10.43
C THR A 169 22.56 0.45 -9.06
N LYS A 170 23.16 1.01 -8.00
CA LYS A 170 22.74 0.72 -6.63
C LYS A 170 21.41 1.43 -6.38
N ALA A 171 20.50 0.75 -5.69
CA ALA A 171 19.24 1.37 -5.31
C ALA A 171 19.36 2.05 -3.94
N TYR A 172 18.66 3.16 -3.75
CA TYR A 172 18.41 3.75 -2.46
C TYR A 172 17.10 3.21 -1.89
N LYS A 173 17.13 2.73 -0.65
CA LYS A 173 15.98 2.12 0.03
C LYS A 173 15.42 3.11 1.05
N MET A 174 14.14 3.42 0.93
CA MET A 174 13.40 4.25 1.89
C MET A 174 12.38 3.39 2.63
N LEU A 175 12.16 3.67 3.92
CA LEU A 175 11.19 2.99 4.79
C LEU A 175 10.23 4.03 5.38
N PRO A 176 9.21 4.48 4.61
CA PRO A 176 8.39 5.64 4.98
C PRO A 176 7.57 5.47 6.26
N ASP A 177 7.29 4.23 6.68
CA ASP A 177 6.50 3.89 7.86
C ASP A 177 7.35 3.27 8.97
N TRP A 178 8.68 3.50 8.97
CA TRP A 178 9.55 2.89 9.96
C TRP A 178 9.19 3.37 11.37
N GLY A 179 8.75 2.43 12.21
CA GLY A 179 8.19 2.71 13.54
C GLY A 179 6.67 2.46 13.62
N TYR A 180 5.95 2.61 12.51
CA TYR A 180 4.50 2.38 12.41
C TYR A 180 4.13 1.01 11.84
N GLY A 181 4.94 0.49 10.89
CA GLY A 181 4.67 -0.78 10.21
C GLY A 181 4.48 -1.96 11.18
N ARG A 182 3.62 -2.91 10.81
CA ARG A 182 3.30 -4.12 11.59
C ARG A 182 4.17 -5.29 11.15
N VAL A 183 3.57 -6.36 10.62
CA VAL A 183 4.30 -7.51 10.04
C VAL A 183 5.02 -7.07 8.77
N TYR A 184 4.37 -6.22 7.99
CA TYR A 184 4.90 -5.59 6.79
C TYR A 184 5.20 -4.10 7.03
N THR A 185 6.24 -3.62 6.36
CA THR A 185 6.68 -2.22 6.31
C THR A 185 6.70 -1.76 4.86
N THR A 186 6.40 -0.49 4.63
CA THR A 186 6.48 0.14 3.31
C THR A 186 7.94 0.28 2.89
N VAL A 187 8.24 -0.12 1.66
CA VAL A 187 9.56 0.01 1.06
C VAL A 187 9.45 0.73 -0.27
N VAL A 188 10.18 1.83 -0.41
CA VAL A 188 10.39 2.49 -1.70
C VAL A 188 11.83 2.23 -2.14
N VAL A 189 11.98 1.57 -3.29
CA VAL A 189 13.27 1.32 -3.94
C VAL A 189 13.45 2.37 -5.03
N ASN A 190 14.37 3.30 -4.81
CA ASN A 190 14.72 4.34 -5.78
C ASN A 190 15.96 3.95 -6.57
N CYS A 191 15.84 3.88 -7.89
CA CYS A 191 16.93 3.60 -8.80
C CYS A 191 17.29 4.87 -9.58
N THR A 192 18.53 5.34 -9.46
CA THR A 192 19.04 6.46 -10.28
C THR A 192 20.19 5.98 -11.15
N PHE A 193 20.00 6.01 -12.46
CA PHE A 193 21.01 5.63 -13.44
C PHE A 193 21.96 6.80 -13.76
N PRO A 194 23.19 6.56 -14.22
CA PRO A 194 24.12 7.62 -14.60
C PRO A 194 23.56 8.53 -15.70
N SER A 195 22.93 7.95 -16.71
CA SER A 195 22.25 8.63 -17.82
C SER A 195 20.85 8.02 -18.06
N ASN A 196 20.03 8.61 -18.94
CA ASN A 196 18.75 8.03 -19.31
C ASN A 196 18.98 6.65 -19.99
N PRO A 197 18.56 5.55 -19.37
CA PRO A 197 18.86 4.22 -19.90
C PRO A 197 17.98 3.83 -21.10
N ASN A 198 16.94 4.62 -21.41
CA ASN A 198 16.06 4.45 -22.58
C ASN A 198 16.07 5.71 -23.48
N ALA A 199 17.23 6.37 -23.63
CA ALA A 199 17.34 7.60 -24.41
C ALA A 199 16.92 7.44 -25.88
N GLY A 200 17.21 6.29 -26.49
CA GLY A 200 16.78 5.97 -27.86
C GLY A 200 15.33 5.55 -28.00
N ASN A 201 14.54 5.58 -26.91
CA ASN A 201 13.12 5.21 -26.86
C ASN A 201 12.80 3.83 -27.49
N ARG A 202 13.75 2.90 -27.39
CA ARG A 202 13.60 1.53 -27.93
C ARG A 202 12.80 0.62 -27.00
N GLY A 203 12.49 1.11 -25.80
CA GLY A 203 11.86 0.34 -24.75
C GLY A 203 12.86 -0.58 -24.04
N GLY A 204 12.39 -1.23 -22.99
CA GLY A 204 13.21 -2.10 -22.16
C GLY A 204 12.55 -2.42 -20.84
N LYS A 205 13.28 -3.15 -20.01
CA LYS A 205 12.81 -3.65 -18.73
C LYS A 205 13.67 -3.12 -17.60
N LEU A 206 13.04 -2.57 -16.58
CA LEU A 206 13.65 -2.32 -15.29
C LEU A 206 13.53 -3.58 -14.46
N LEU A 207 14.66 -4.17 -14.10
CA LEU A 207 14.75 -5.30 -13.19
C LEU A 207 15.25 -4.84 -11.83
N VAL A 208 14.68 -5.43 -10.78
CA VAL A 208 15.14 -5.29 -9.40
C VAL A 208 15.80 -6.59 -8.97
N HIS A 209 16.96 -6.44 -8.34
CA HIS A 209 17.71 -7.50 -7.69
C HIS A 209 17.60 -7.24 -6.18
N ALA A 210 16.73 -7.97 -5.51
CA ALA A 210 16.48 -7.86 -4.08
C ALA A 210 17.32 -8.89 -3.33
N TYR A 211 18.34 -8.46 -2.61
CA TYR A 211 19.23 -9.33 -1.83
C TYR A 211 18.71 -9.51 -0.42
N TYR A 212 18.80 -10.73 0.11
CA TYR A 212 18.30 -11.06 1.44
C TYR A 212 19.13 -10.43 2.57
N SER A 213 20.44 -10.32 2.41
CA SER A 213 21.35 -9.69 3.37
C SER A 213 22.66 -9.26 2.72
N THR A 214 23.41 -8.36 3.37
CA THR A 214 24.76 -7.98 2.95
C THR A 214 25.78 -9.13 3.06
N SER A 215 25.51 -10.11 3.92
CA SER A 215 26.33 -11.31 4.12
C SER A 215 26.05 -12.44 3.11
N SER A 216 24.96 -12.35 2.35
CA SER A 216 24.54 -13.38 1.39
C SER A 216 24.53 -12.85 -0.03
N ARG A 217 24.91 -13.73 -0.97
CA ARG A 217 24.74 -13.48 -2.40
C ARG A 217 23.40 -13.95 -2.96
N ARG A 218 22.51 -14.50 -2.12
CA ARG A 218 21.17 -14.90 -2.54
C ARG A 218 20.31 -13.67 -2.79
N TYR A 219 19.60 -13.65 -3.92
CA TYR A 219 18.69 -12.58 -4.29
C TYR A 219 17.52 -13.09 -5.10
N GLU A 220 16.43 -12.33 -5.07
CA GLU A 220 15.32 -12.44 -6.01
C GLU A 220 15.52 -11.47 -7.16
N ARG A 221 15.21 -11.91 -8.39
CA ARG A 221 15.29 -11.09 -9.60
C ARG A 221 13.94 -11.05 -10.28
N PHE A 222 13.39 -9.84 -10.43
CA PHE A 222 12.08 -9.66 -11.05
C PHE A 222 12.03 -8.40 -11.91
N VAL A 223 11.11 -8.39 -12.88
CA VAL A 223 10.81 -7.22 -13.71
C VAL A 223 9.87 -6.31 -12.94
N ALA A 224 10.34 -5.11 -12.61
CA ALA A 224 9.53 -4.13 -11.89
C ALA A 224 8.69 -3.27 -12.84
N LEU A 225 9.28 -2.83 -13.96
CA LEU A 225 8.63 -2.00 -14.97
C LEU A 225 9.09 -2.42 -16.37
N GLU A 226 8.19 -2.34 -17.34
CA GLU A 226 8.50 -2.51 -18.75
C GLU A 226 8.03 -1.27 -19.51
N GLU A 227 8.89 -0.74 -20.37
CA GLU A 227 8.58 0.36 -21.29
C GLU A 227 8.52 -0.18 -22.70
N ALA A 228 7.43 0.14 -23.40
CA ALA A 228 7.29 -0.20 -24.80
C ALA A 228 8.19 0.71 -25.66
N PRO A 229 8.58 0.27 -26.87
CA PRO A 229 9.20 1.16 -27.84
C PRO A 229 8.31 2.39 -28.09
N GLY A 230 8.90 3.57 -28.12
CA GLY A 230 8.19 4.83 -28.33
C GLY A 230 7.48 5.40 -27.09
N SER A 231 7.36 4.66 -25.98
CA SER A 231 6.54 5.10 -24.84
C SER A 231 7.22 6.09 -23.89
N TYR A 232 8.54 6.26 -23.97
CA TYR A 232 9.25 7.23 -23.14
C TYR A 232 9.02 8.64 -23.70
N ASP A 233 8.53 9.53 -22.85
CA ASP A 233 8.34 10.95 -23.15
C ASP A 233 8.98 11.78 -22.04
N GLY A 234 10.05 12.49 -22.39
CA GLY A 234 10.79 13.33 -21.45
C GLY A 234 10.06 14.61 -21.07
N SER A 235 9.14 15.09 -21.91
CA SER A 235 8.40 16.34 -21.66
C SER A 235 7.48 16.23 -20.45
N ARG A 236 7.03 15.01 -20.11
CA ARG A 236 6.19 14.71 -18.94
C ARG A 236 6.84 15.04 -17.60
N PHE A 237 8.15 15.29 -17.56
CA PHE A 237 8.87 15.64 -16.33
C PHE A 237 9.07 17.15 -16.17
N GLN A 238 8.46 17.96 -17.04
CA GLN A 238 8.55 19.41 -17.03
C GLN A 238 7.14 20.03 -17.20
N PRO A 239 6.91 21.24 -16.67
CA PRO A 239 5.70 21.99 -16.98
C PRO A 239 5.57 22.29 -18.49
N PRO A 240 4.34 22.50 -19.01
CA PRO A 240 3.08 22.55 -18.27
C PRO A 240 2.53 21.15 -17.93
N PHE A 241 2.18 20.95 -16.67
CA PHE A 241 1.51 19.74 -16.22
C PHE A 241 0.00 19.78 -16.56
N PRO A 242 -0.67 18.63 -16.73
CA PRO A 242 -2.09 18.60 -17.05
C PRO A 242 -2.94 19.21 -15.93
N TYR A 243 -2.59 18.94 -14.67
CA TYR A 243 -3.28 19.48 -13.51
C TYR A 243 -2.50 20.61 -12.85
N GLU A 244 -3.21 21.49 -12.17
CA GLU A 244 -2.62 22.47 -11.27
C GLU A 244 -2.50 21.86 -9.87
N TYR A 245 -3.57 21.19 -9.43
CA TYR A 245 -3.68 20.54 -8.13
C TYR A 245 -4.05 19.08 -8.28
N LEU A 246 -3.38 18.22 -7.53
CA LEU A 246 -3.74 16.81 -7.45
C LEU A 246 -3.90 16.39 -6.00
N TYR A 247 -4.92 15.62 -5.71
CA TYR A 247 -5.13 15.02 -4.40
C TYR A 247 -4.78 13.53 -4.45
N CYS A 248 -3.90 13.10 -3.54
CA CYS A 248 -3.56 11.70 -3.32
C CYS A 248 -4.08 11.26 -1.95
N GLY A 249 -5.25 10.61 -1.94
CA GLY A 249 -5.89 10.20 -0.70
C GLY A 249 -5.28 8.94 -0.07
N SER A 250 -5.43 8.84 1.26
CA SER A 250 -5.17 7.62 2.02
C SER A 250 -6.17 6.50 1.68
N SER A 251 -6.01 5.34 2.32
CA SER A 251 -6.87 4.17 2.13
C SER A 251 -8.29 4.44 2.64
N LEU A 252 -9.29 4.40 1.75
CA LEU A 252 -10.71 4.47 2.13
C LEU A 252 -11.16 3.13 2.71
N TYR A 253 -11.38 3.09 4.01
CA TYR A 253 -11.81 1.91 4.74
C TYR A 253 -13.00 2.21 5.67
N GLY A 254 -13.75 1.18 6.03
CA GLY A 254 -14.82 1.27 7.02
C GLY A 254 -16.11 1.86 6.44
N ASN A 255 -16.94 2.45 7.30
CA ASN A 255 -18.26 2.91 6.91
C ASN A 255 -18.24 4.37 6.42
N ILE A 256 -17.68 4.61 5.23
CA ILE A 256 -17.61 5.94 4.63
C ILE A 256 -19.03 6.46 4.32
N SER A 257 -19.35 7.65 4.83
CA SER A 257 -20.66 8.29 4.64
C SER A 257 -20.76 8.90 3.24
N ALA A 258 -21.72 8.43 2.43
CA ALA A 258 -21.95 8.95 1.09
C ALA A 258 -22.31 10.46 1.06
N PRO A 259 -23.17 10.98 1.95
CA PRO A 259 -23.38 12.43 2.06
C PRO A 259 -22.11 13.22 2.35
N ARG A 260 -21.26 12.75 3.28
CA ARG A 260 -19.99 13.43 3.61
C ARG A 260 -18.99 13.37 2.46
N MET A 261 -18.90 12.23 1.77
CA MET A 261 -18.06 12.13 0.56
C MET A 261 -18.53 13.09 -0.53
N ARG A 262 -19.85 13.28 -0.68
CA ARG A 262 -20.41 14.23 -1.66
C ARG A 262 -20.03 15.66 -1.32
N GLU A 263 -20.20 16.05 -0.06
CA GLU A 263 -19.83 17.36 0.48
C GLU A 263 -18.34 17.62 0.29
N TRP A 264 -17.49 16.70 0.78
CA TRP A 264 -16.04 16.81 0.74
C TRP A 264 -15.52 16.97 -0.69
N LEU A 265 -16.01 16.13 -1.62
CA LEU A 265 -15.54 16.16 -3.01
C LEU A 265 -16.01 17.42 -3.74
N ALA A 266 -17.26 17.85 -3.53
CA ALA A 266 -17.78 19.07 -4.13
C ALA A 266 -17.03 20.31 -3.61
N TYR A 267 -16.79 20.37 -2.29
CA TYR A 267 -16.02 21.44 -1.67
C TYR A 267 -14.61 21.54 -2.24
N HIS A 268 -13.85 20.43 -2.22
CA HIS A 268 -12.46 20.46 -2.68
C HIS A 268 -12.35 20.62 -4.21
N ALA A 269 -13.31 20.12 -4.98
CA ALA A 269 -13.34 20.35 -6.43
C ALA A 269 -13.61 21.82 -6.80
N HIS A 270 -14.32 22.55 -5.93
CA HIS A 270 -14.47 24.01 -6.02
C HIS A 270 -13.20 24.72 -5.54
N PHE A 271 -12.69 24.36 -4.37
CA PHE A 271 -11.49 24.93 -3.76
C PHE A 271 -10.25 24.85 -4.66
N PHE A 272 -9.98 23.68 -5.24
CA PHE A 272 -8.86 23.48 -6.16
C PHE A 272 -9.17 23.91 -7.60
N GLY A 273 -10.37 24.40 -7.90
CA GLY A 273 -10.73 24.84 -9.24
C GLY A 273 -10.78 23.72 -10.30
N PRO A 274 -10.95 24.06 -11.59
CA PRO A 274 -11.30 23.12 -12.65
C PRO A 274 -10.13 22.21 -13.08
N ARG A 275 -8.88 22.63 -12.88
CA ARG A 275 -7.66 21.88 -13.24
C ARG A 275 -7.17 20.98 -12.11
N SER A 276 -8.10 20.40 -11.36
CA SER A 276 -7.82 19.51 -10.25
C SER A 276 -8.23 18.07 -10.50
N HIS A 277 -7.44 17.14 -9.96
CA HIS A 277 -7.70 15.70 -10.06
C HIS A 277 -7.60 15.01 -8.71
N PHE A 278 -8.50 14.07 -8.45
CA PHE A 278 -8.59 13.36 -7.18
C PHE A 278 -8.31 11.88 -7.36
N VAL A 279 -7.32 11.34 -6.67
CA VAL A 279 -7.02 9.91 -6.66
C VAL A 279 -7.44 9.33 -5.31
N LEU A 280 -8.46 8.48 -5.35
CA LEU A 280 -9.05 7.79 -4.21
C LEU A 280 -8.69 6.30 -4.25
N HIS A 281 -8.49 5.68 -3.09
CA HIS A 281 -8.07 4.29 -2.99
C HIS A 281 -9.06 3.49 -2.14
N ASP A 282 -9.84 2.61 -2.77
CA ASP A 282 -10.80 1.75 -2.09
C ASP A 282 -10.11 0.55 -1.43
N ALA A 283 -9.99 0.59 -0.11
CA ALA A 283 -9.54 -0.52 0.73
C ALA A 283 -10.71 -1.33 1.30
N GLY A 284 -11.91 -1.21 0.73
CA GLY A 284 -13.15 -1.85 1.19
C GLY A 284 -14.13 -0.87 1.83
N GLY A 285 -13.83 0.44 1.84
CA GLY A 285 -14.71 1.48 2.38
C GLY A 285 -15.71 2.06 1.38
N VAL A 286 -15.56 1.80 0.08
CA VAL A 286 -16.46 2.35 -0.95
C VAL A 286 -17.69 1.46 -1.11
N SER A 287 -18.75 1.77 -0.34
CA SER A 287 -20.06 1.15 -0.49
C SER A 287 -20.74 1.53 -1.82
N PRO A 288 -21.80 0.82 -2.26
CA PRO A 288 -22.56 1.21 -3.46
C PRO A 288 -23.09 2.65 -3.43
N ALA A 289 -23.46 3.17 -2.25
CA ALA A 289 -23.91 4.55 -2.10
C ALA A 289 -22.77 5.56 -2.27
N VAL A 290 -21.57 5.27 -1.73
CA VAL A 290 -20.37 6.10 -1.93
C VAL A 290 -19.95 6.04 -3.40
N ARG A 291 -20.00 4.86 -4.01
CA ARG A 291 -19.72 4.65 -5.43
C ARG A 291 -20.63 5.51 -6.31
N ALA A 292 -21.93 5.55 -6.03
CA ALA A 292 -22.89 6.39 -6.75
C ALA A 292 -22.58 7.90 -6.67
N VAL A 293 -21.96 8.34 -5.56
CA VAL A 293 -21.48 9.72 -5.42
C VAL A 293 -20.23 9.99 -6.27
N LEU A 294 -19.30 9.02 -6.34
CA LEU A 294 -18.04 9.17 -7.07
C LEU A 294 -18.18 8.99 -8.58
N ASP A 295 -19.08 8.11 -9.05
CA ASP A 295 -19.21 7.75 -10.46
C ASP A 295 -19.41 8.94 -11.43
N PRO A 296 -20.20 9.98 -11.11
CA PRO A 296 -20.28 11.18 -11.94
C PRO A 296 -18.92 11.87 -12.13
N TRP A 297 -18.10 11.95 -11.08
CA TRP A 297 -16.78 12.58 -11.12
C TRP A 297 -15.75 11.71 -11.85
N VAL A 298 -15.84 10.38 -11.71
CA VAL A 298 -15.04 9.43 -12.49
C VAL A 298 -15.35 9.57 -13.97
N ARG A 299 -16.64 9.62 -14.36
CA ARG A 299 -17.05 9.83 -15.76
C ARG A 299 -16.62 11.19 -16.30
N ALA A 300 -16.59 12.23 -15.46
CA ALA A 300 -16.07 13.54 -15.81
C ALA A 300 -14.53 13.61 -15.89
N GLY A 301 -13.83 12.51 -15.59
CA GLY A 301 -12.36 12.47 -15.60
C GLY A 301 -11.70 13.23 -14.45
N ARG A 302 -12.46 13.66 -13.43
CA ARG A 302 -11.94 14.41 -12.26
C ARG A 302 -11.53 13.52 -11.09
N VAL A 303 -12.00 12.28 -11.07
CA VAL A 303 -11.67 11.29 -10.03
C VAL A 303 -11.10 10.02 -10.67
N THR A 304 -10.01 9.50 -10.11
CA THR A 304 -9.57 8.11 -10.30
C THR A 304 -9.84 7.35 -9.01
N LEU A 305 -10.65 6.29 -9.09
CA LEU A 305 -10.88 5.38 -7.98
C LEU A 305 -10.07 4.10 -8.19
N GLN A 306 -9.03 3.88 -7.38
CA GLN A 306 -8.22 2.67 -7.42
C GLN A 306 -8.75 1.60 -6.45
N ASP A 307 -8.95 0.38 -6.93
CA ASP A 307 -9.24 -0.77 -6.07
C ASP A 307 -7.93 -1.31 -5.51
N ILE A 308 -7.74 -1.17 -4.20
CA ILE A 308 -6.55 -1.64 -3.49
C ILE A 308 -6.86 -2.78 -2.51
N ARG A 309 -8.05 -3.38 -2.54
CA ARG A 309 -8.52 -4.33 -1.51
C ARG A 309 -7.61 -5.54 -1.28
N ALA A 310 -6.84 -5.93 -2.30
CA ALA A 310 -5.83 -6.99 -2.19
C ALA A 310 -4.74 -6.69 -1.13
N GLN A 311 -4.54 -5.42 -0.76
CA GLN A 311 -3.61 -5.02 0.30
C GLN A 311 -3.90 -5.68 1.64
N ALA A 312 -5.15 -6.08 1.90
CA ALA A 312 -5.57 -6.69 3.16
C ALA A 312 -4.86 -8.02 3.49
N GLU A 313 -4.23 -8.66 2.51
CA GLU A 313 -3.38 -9.84 2.72
C GLU A 313 -2.08 -9.52 3.50
N TYR A 314 -1.64 -8.26 3.48
CA TYR A 314 -0.37 -7.82 4.04
C TYR A 314 -0.62 -6.90 5.23
N ASP A 315 -0.41 -7.42 6.44
CA ASP A 315 -0.62 -6.68 7.69
C ASP A 315 0.46 -5.59 7.90
N GLY A 316 0.15 -4.39 7.44
CA GLY A 316 0.93 -3.16 7.68
C GLY A 316 0.13 -2.11 8.46
N TYR A 317 0.66 -0.88 8.51
CA TYR A 317 0.02 0.21 9.25
C TYR A 317 -1.21 0.76 8.51
N TYR A 318 -2.33 0.91 9.22
CA TYR A 318 -3.57 1.57 8.77
C TYR A 318 -3.94 1.27 7.31
N TYR A 319 -4.30 0.01 7.01
CA TYR A 319 -4.64 -0.43 5.64
C TYR A 319 -3.56 -0.07 4.60
N ASN A 320 -2.29 -0.21 5.00
CA ASN A 320 -1.11 0.10 4.22
C ASN A 320 -1.06 1.54 3.69
N GLN A 321 -1.56 2.52 4.45
CA GLN A 321 -1.63 3.94 4.07
C GLN A 321 -0.33 4.47 3.49
N PHE A 322 0.81 4.20 4.14
CA PHE A 322 2.11 4.68 3.67
C PHE A 322 2.51 4.09 2.29
N MET A 323 2.18 2.83 2.02
CA MET A 323 2.37 2.24 0.68
C MET A 323 1.48 2.95 -0.34
N VAL A 324 0.21 3.18 0.01
CA VAL A 324 -0.80 3.77 -0.88
C VAL A 324 -0.45 5.21 -1.26
N VAL A 325 -0.09 6.05 -0.28
CA VAL A 325 0.27 7.46 -0.57
C VAL A 325 1.60 7.56 -1.33
N ASN A 326 2.56 6.67 -1.08
CA ASN A 326 3.80 6.61 -1.87
C ASN A 326 3.56 6.10 -3.30
N ASP A 327 2.66 5.14 -3.48
CA ASP A 327 2.26 4.67 -4.81
C ASP A 327 1.63 5.82 -5.61
N CYS A 328 0.69 6.55 -5.00
CA CYS A 328 0.06 7.72 -5.63
C CYS A 328 1.07 8.83 -5.94
N LEU A 329 1.92 9.20 -4.97
CA LEU A 329 2.99 10.18 -5.17
C LEU A 329 3.87 9.79 -6.36
N HIS A 330 4.43 8.58 -6.37
CA HIS A 330 5.38 8.21 -7.43
C HIS A 330 4.71 8.02 -8.79
N ARG A 331 3.42 7.69 -8.84
CA ARG A 331 2.64 7.62 -10.06
C ARG A 331 2.31 9.00 -10.65
N HIS A 332 2.08 9.99 -9.79
CA HIS A 332 1.49 11.28 -10.16
C HIS A 332 2.36 12.51 -9.88
N ARG A 333 3.58 12.36 -9.32
CA ARG A 333 4.48 13.47 -8.96
C ARG A 333 4.86 14.44 -10.09
N HIS A 334 4.55 14.09 -11.34
CA HIS A 334 4.77 14.92 -12.53
C HIS A 334 3.47 15.10 -13.34
N ALA A 335 2.32 15.03 -12.66
CA ALA A 335 1.00 15.25 -13.26
C ALA A 335 0.37 16.57 -12.81
N ALA A 336 0.92 17.24 -11.79
CA ALA A 336 0.40 18.49 -11.25
C ALA A 336 1.51 19.41 -10.75
N ASN A 337 1.22 20.71 -10.65
CA ASN A 337 2.13 21.67 -9.98
C ASN A 337 2.24 21.36 -8.49
N TRP A 338 1.10 21.11 -7.83
CA TRP A 338 1.03 20.78 -6.41
C TRP A 338 0.24 19.49 -6.17
N THR A 339 0.74 18.64 -5.28
CA THR A 339 0.05 17.41 -4.84
C THR A 339 -0.22 17.47 -3.35
N PHE A 340 -1.48 17.27 -2.96
CA PHE A 340 -1.98 17.35 -1.59
C PHE A 340 -2.24 15.97 -1.01
N PHE A 341 -1.98 15.83 0.29
CA PHE A 341 -2.19 14.62 1.08
C PHE A 341 -2.87 15.02 2.39
N PHE A 342 -4.14 14.66 2.55
CA PHE A 342 -4.97 14.87 3.74
C PHE A 342 -6.14 13.87 3.68
N ASP A 343 -6.88 13.70 4.77
CA ASP A 343 -7.94 12.68 4.83
C ASP A 343 -9.31 13.20 4.35
N VAL A 344 -10.21 12.28 3.97
CA VAL A 344 -11.54 12.61 3.41
C VAL A 344 -12.56 13.10 4.45
N ASP A 345 -12.16 13.13 5.72
CA ASP A 345 -12.89 13.75 6.83
C ASP A 345 -12.30 15.12 7.24
N GLU A 346 -11.31 15.61 6.50
CA GLU A 346 -10.65 16.90 6.73
C GLU A 346 -10.99 17.93 5.64
N TYR A 347 -10.95 19.22 5.98
CA TYR A 347 -11.22 20.32 5.06
C TYR A 347 -10.05 21.31 5.07
N ILE A 348 -9.59 21.68 3.88
CA ILE A 348 -8.62 22.76 3.74
C ILE A 348 -9.37 24.09 3.69
N TYR A 349 -9.03 24.97 4.62
CA TYR A 349 -9.57 26.33 4.68
C TYR A 349 -8.42 27.34 4.64
N LEU A 350 -8.63 28.43 3.89
CA LEU A 350 -7.71 29.56 3.86
C LEU A 350 -8.32 30.74 4.61
N PRO A 351 -7.69 31.23 5.69
CA PRO A 351 -8.18 32.39 6.42
C PRO A 351 -8.02 33.67 5.60
N ASP A 352 -8.79 34.69 6.00
CA ASP A 352 -8.67 36.08 5.53
C ASP A 352 -8.95 36.30 4.03
N GLY A 353 -9.66 35.37 3.38
CA GLY A 353 -10.08 35.51 1.98
C GLY A 353 -8.96 35.38 0.95
N ARG A 354 -7.76 34.93 1.36
CA ARG A 354 -6.64 34.67 0.45
C ARG A 354 -6.97 33.54 -0.51
N SER A 355 -6.44 33.64 -1.73
CA SER A 355 -6.58 32.56 -2.72
C SER A 355 -5.53 31.47 -2.50
N LEU A 356 -5.83 30.25 -2.97
CA LEU A 356 -4.86 29.15 -2.92
C LEU A 356 -3.62 29.45 -3.77
N GLU A 357 -3.81 30.09 -4.91
CA GLU A 357 -2.73 30.50 -5.82
C GLU A 357 -1.77 31.47 -5.14
N GLU A 358 -2.28 32.48 -4.41
CA GLU A 358 -1.46 33.43 -3.66
C GLU A 358 -0.61 32.74 -2.59
N VAL A 359 -1.21 31.82 -1.83
CA VAL A 359 -0.51 31.09 -0.76
C VAL A 359 0.57 30.18 -1.35
N LEU A 360 0.25 29.43 -2.40
CA LEU A 360 1.21 28.51 -3.00
C LEU A 360 2.31 29.24 -3.78
N GLY A 361 2.02 30.40 -4.37
CA GLY A 361 3.00 31.30 -4.98
C GLY A 361 4.11 31.70 -3.99
N GLN A 362 3.76 31.94 -2.73
CA GLN A 362 4.73 32.23 -1.66
C GLN A 362 5.59 31.00 -1.27
N LEU A 363 5.12 29.80 -1.60
CA LEU A 363 5.74 28.53 -1.24
C LEU A 363 6.51 27.87 -2.39
N GLU A 364 6.49 28.41 -3.62
CA GLU A 364 7.10 27.80 -4.81
C GLU A 364 8.59 27.46 -4.67
N ARG A 365 9.32 28.17 -3.80
CA ARG A 365 10.74 27.88 -3.53
C ARG A 365 10.96 26.61 -2.72
N TYR A 366 9.92 26.04 -2.13
CA TYR A 366 9.97 24.83 -1.32
C TYR A 366 9.45 23.63 -2.10
N THR A 367 10.05 22.47 -1.85
CA THR A 367 9.61 21.21 -2.49
C THR A 367 8.42 20.56 -1.78
N GLN A 368 8.08 21.03 -0.57
CA GLN A 368 6.95 20.58 0.23
C GLN A 368 6.61 21.62 1.31
N PHE A 369 5.39 21.56 1.83
CA PHE A 369 4.94 22.27 3.02
C PHE A 369 4.03 21.36 3.85
N THR A 370 3.74 21.76 5.08
CA THR A 370 2.82 21.07 5.99
C THR A 370 1.65 21.97 6.31
N ILE A 371 0.46 21.39 6.44
CA ILE A 371 -0.77 22.09 6.83
C ILE A 371 -1.01 21.79 8.31
N GLU A 372 -1.29 22.82 9.09
CA GLU A 372 -1.68 22.65 10.50
C GLU A 372 -3.12 22.13 10.59
N GLN A 373 -3.31 21.02 11.32
CA GLN A 373 -4.62 20.43 11.55
C GLN A 373 -5.28 21.08 12.76
N ASN A 374 -6.45 21.68 12.55
CA ASN A 374 -7.30 22.18 13.63
C ASN A 374 -8.54 21.28 13.76
N PRO A 375 -8.76 20.62 14.92
CA PRO A 375 -9.89 19.73 15.09
C PRO A 375 -11.21 20.53 15.09
N MET A 376 -12.09 20.21 14.13
CA MET A 376 -13.45 20.72 14.13
C MET A 376 -14.28 19.97 15.18
N SER A 377 -14.65 20.65 16.27
CA SER A 377 -15.58 20.10 17.25
C SER A 377 -17.01 20.09 16.69
N SER A 378 -17.65 18.92 16.66
CA SER A 378 -19.09 18.80 16.41
C SER A 378 -19.96 19.42 17.50
N LYS A 379 -19.37 19.88 18.61
CA LYS A 379 -20.03 20.62 19.70
C LYS A 379 -20.02 22.14 19.47
N LEU A 380 -19.34 22.62 18.44
CA LEU A 380 -19.15 24.05 18.15
C LEU A 380 -19.89 24.48 16.89
N CYS A 381 -21.05 23.88 16.58
CA CYS A 381 -21.98 24.51 15.65
C CYS A 381 -22.41 25.83 16.29
N VAL A 382 -22.00 26.95 15.69
CA VAL A 382 -22.53 28.26 16.07
C VAL A 382 -24.03 28.25 15.81
N GLU A 383 -24.81 28.50 16.87
CA GLU A 383 -26.28 28.56 16.77
C GLU A 383 -26.72 29.66 15.78
N ASP A 384 -25.93 30.73 15.68
CA ASP A 384 -26.17 31.85 14.77
C ASP A 384 -24.88 32.22 14.01
N PRO A 385 -24.74 31.86 12.73
CA PRO A 385 -23.54 32.14 11.94
C PRO A 385 -23.33 33.64 11.63
N THR A 386 -24.27 34.52 12.00
CA THR A 386 -24.14 35.98 11.80
C THR A 386 -23.44 36.69 12.96
N LYS A 387 -23.18 36.00 14.08
CA LYS A 387 -22.49 36.58 15.24
C LYS A 387 -21.00 36.27 15.21
N GLY A 388 -20.19 37.26 15.62
CA GLY A 388 -18.76 37.07 15.86
C GLY A 388 -18.54 36.35 17.19
N TYR A 389 -17.94 35.17 17.13
CA TYR A 389 -17.48 34.41 18.31
C TYR A 389 -15.95 34.43 18.29
N SER A 390 -15.39 35.61 18.56
CA SER A 390 -13.94 35.82 18.68
C SER A 390 -13.52 35.90 20.13
#